data_AF-A0AAI9CXY8-F1
#
_entry.id   AF-A0AAI9CXY8-F1
#
_cell.length_a   1.000
_cell.length_b   1.000
_cell.length_c   1.000
_cell.angle_alpha   90.00
_cell.angle_beta   90.00
_cell.angle_gamma   90.00
#
_symmetry.space_group_name_H-M   'P 1'
#
loop_
_entity.id
_entity.type
_entity.pdbx_description
1 polymer ?
#
loop_
_entity_poly.entity_id
_entity_poly.type
_entity_poly.pdbx_seq_one_letter_code
_entity_poly.pdbx_strand_id
1 'polypeptide(L)'
;MYSFHKKDCLQRAMSLIEKADDASLRYACLELRQCIESIAYDKLKMYKKFVPESEFSRWQPKRVFDFLEEIEPTSTKDYTFRIIEQKPDRSLGNTIFSGNHRTLTSKHTKKIYNKLGSYLHSPTLSQQSDYYKKSIKLASDLSKIVAELAPIVESSFDTNIGKIVSFECESCGDAVYHRTYGLDVGKHVRCLKSECGMLYVVNEVRGTEISFEPVQAKIPCDCGHTTFINYQKLKDPSHVNCPCGKIYDIKQQWVYGERT
;
A
#
# COMPACT_ATOMS: atom_id res chain seq x y z
N MET A 1 8.31 -15.29 23.06
CA MET A 1 9.08 -15.37 21.81
C MET A 1 8.11 -15.10 20.66
N TYR A 2 8.36 -14.09 19.83
CA TYR A 2 7.43 -13.70 18.76
C TYR A 2 7.58 -14.66 17.57
N SER A 3 6.70 -15.67 17.45
CA SER A 3 6.91 -16.84 16.57
C SER A 3 6.74 -16.60 15.06
N PHE A 4 6.38 -15.38 14.68
CA PHE A 4 5.97 -15.02 13.32
C PHE A 4 7.01 -14.17 12.57
N HIS A 5 8.28 -14.26 12.94
CA HIS A 5 9.32 -13.55 12.22
C HIS A 5 9.47 -14.11 10.80
N LYS A 6 9.57 -13.23 9.79
CA LYS A 6 9.61 -13.58 8.36
C LYS A 6 10.58 -14.70 7.98
N LYS A 7 11.76 -14.77 8.62
CA LYS A 7 12.74 -15.85 8.40
C LYS A 7 12.20 -17.20 8.86
N ASP A 8 11.63 -17.24 10.06
CA ASP A 8 11.12 -18.47 10.66
C ASP A 8 9.89 -18.97 9.89
N CYS A 9 8.99 -18.06 9.48
CA CYS A 9 7.84 -18.38 8.65
C CYS A 9 8.26 -18.95 7.28
N LEU A 10 9.24 -18.34 6.62
CA LEU A 10 9.75 -18.84 5.34
C LEU A 10 10.39 -20.22 5.50
N GLN A 11 11.21 -20.42 6.54
CA GLN A 11 11.86 -21.69 6.81
C GLN A 11 10.83 -22.80 7.10
N ARG A 12 9.82 -22.54 7.94
CA ARG A 12 8.74 -23.50 8.20
C ARG A 12 7.96 -23.83 6.93
N ALA A 13 7.65 -22.83 6.10
CA ALA A 13 7.01 -23.07 4.81
C ALA A 13 7.85 -24.00 3.91
N MET A 14 9.17 -23.79 3.83
CA MET A 14 10.08 -24.66 3.08
C MET A 14 10.05 -26.10 3.59
N SER A 15 10.19 -26.32 4.90
CA SER A 15 10.12 -27.66 5.51
C SER A 15 8.76 -28.33 5.32
N LEU A 16 7.67 -27.58 5.26
CA LEU A 16 6.33 -28.11 4.98
C LEU A 16 6.16 -28.50 3.49
N ILE A 17 6.76 -27.73 2.57
CA ILE A 17 6.74 -28.05 1.14
C ILE A 17 7.50 -29.36 0.86
N GLU A 18 8.61 -29.60 1.55
CA GLU A 18 9.41 -30.82 1.41
C GLU A 18 8.64 -32.11 1.76
N LYS A 19 7.71 -32.04 2.71
CA LYS A 19 6.85 -33.18 3.07
C LYS A 19 5.92 -33.61 1.93
N ALA A 20 5.59 -32.69 1.03
CA ALA A 20 4.81 -32.91 -0.19
C ALA A 20 3.42 -33.55 -0.01
N ASP A 21 2.87 -33.59 1.22
CA ASP A 21 1.49 -34.01 1.47
C ASP A 21 0.51 -32.83 1.48
N ASP A 22 -0.76 -33.11 1.16
CA ASP A 22 -1.80 -32.08 1.00
C ASP A 22 -1.98 -31.19 2.23
N ALA A 23 -1.88 -31.75 3.44
CA ALA A 23 -2.04 -30.99 4.67
C ALA A 23 -0.85 -30.07 4.90
N SER A 24 0.38 -30.58 4.76
CA SER A 24 1.60 -29.78 4.88
C SER A 24 1.65 -28.66 3.85
N LEU A 25 1.26 -28.91 2.60
CA LEU A 25 1.20 -27.88 1.56
C LEU A 25 0.18 -26.77 1.90
N ARG A 26 -0.97 -27.12 2.50
CA ARG A 26 -1.93 -26.12 3.00
C ARG A 26 -1.36 -25.33 4.17
N TYR A 27 -0.64 -25.96 5.09
CA TYR A 27 0.01 -25.24 6.19
C TYR A 27 1.15 -24.34 5.68
N ALA A 28 1.87 -24.73 4.62
CA ALA A 28 2.85 -23.88 3.98
C ALA A 28 2.21 -22.59 3.42
N CYS A 29 0.97 -22.65 2.91
CA CYS A 29 0.25 -21.44 2.51
C CYS A 29 0.03 -20.46 3.68
N LEU A 30 -0.27 -20.97 4.87
CA LEU A 30 -0.46 -20.16 6.07
C LEU A 30 0.85 -19.49 6.50
N GLU A 31 1.94 -20.26 6.55
CA GLU A 31 3.27 -19.76 6.89
C GLU A 31 3.75 -18.68 5.91
N LEU A 32 3.52 -18.86 4.61
CA LEU A 32 3.85 -17.83 3.61
C LEU A 32 3.02 -16.56 3.75
N ARG A 33 1.75 -16.66 4.18
CA ARG A 33 0.94 -15.46 4.50
C ARG A 33 1.49 -14.72 5.72
N GLN A 34 1.88 -15.45 6.76
CA GLN A 34 2.52 -14.87 7.94
C GLN A 34 3.87 -14.24 7.61
N CYS A 35 4.63 -14.84 6.69
CA CYS A 35 5.88 -14.25 6.17
C CYS A 35 5.62 -12.88 5.51
N ILE A 36 4.63 -12.80 4.62
CA ILE A 36 4.23 -11.54 3.95
C ILE A 36 3.76 -10.49 4.96
N GLU A 37 2.99 -10.89 5.98
CA GLU A 37 2.56 -10.03 7.07
C GLU A 37 3.73 -9.48 7.88
N SER A 38 4.68 -10.34 8.27
CA SER A 38 5.88 -9.92 8.98
C SER A 38 6.72 -8.95 8.15
N ILE A 39 6.87 -9.17 6.83
CA ILE A 39 7.57 -8.23 5.93
C ILE A 39 6.87 -6.88 5.93
N ALA A 40 5.55 -6.85 5.77
CA ALA A 40 4.77 -5.63 5.75
C ALA A 40 4.90 -4.86 7.09
N TYR A 41 4.73 -5.54 8.22
CA TYR A 41 4.76 -4.89 9.53
C TYR A 41 6.15 -4.43 9.95
N ASP A 42 7.22 -5.13 9.54
CA ASP A 42 8.58 -4.63 9.75
C ASP A 42 8.81 -3.30 9.03
N LYS A 43 8.33 -3.18 7.78
CA LYS A 43 8.37 -1.90 7.07
C LYS A 43 7.50 -0.87 7.76
N LEU A 44 6.26 -1.20 8.11
CA LEU A 44 5.32 -0.26 8.75
C LEU A 44 5.88 0.33 10.06
N LYS A 45 6.60 -0.45 10.87
CA LYS A 45 7.28 0.04 12.09
C LYS A 45 8.23 1.21 11.81
N MET A 46 8.90 1.23 10.66
CA MET A 46 9.82 2.32 10.27
C MET A 46 9.08 3.63 9.97
N TYR A 47 7.79 3.55 9.67
CA TYR A 47 6.92 4.68 9.36
C TYR A 47 5.99 5.01 10.53
N LYS A 48 6.28 4.51 11.75
CA LYS A 48 5.38 4.66 12.91
C LYS A 48 4.98 6.12 13.18
N LYS A 49 5.88 7.07 12.90
CA LYS A 49 5.66 8.51 13.08
C LYS A 49 4.70 9.15 12.06
N PHE A 50 4.39 8.46 10.96
CA PHE A 50 3.63 8.99 9.83
C PHE A 50 2.29 8.26 9.63
N VAL A 51 1.98 7.31 10.50
CA VAL A 51 0.77 6.49 10.42
C VAL A 51 -0.05 6.73 11.68
N PRO A 52 -1.34 7.08 11.57
CA PRO A 52 -2.20 7.24 12.73
C PRO A 52 -2.27 5.94 13.54
N GLU A 53 -2.25 6.04 14.87
CA GLU A 53 -2.13 4.86 15.73
C GLU A 53 -3.28 3.86 15.53
N SER A 54 -4.48 4.38 15.25
CA SER A 54 -5.69 3.59 14.93
C SER A 54 -5.50 2.64 13.75
N GLU A 55 -4.58 2.94 12.83
CA GLU A 55 -4.36 2.17 11.62
C GLU A 55 -3.43 0.95 11.83
N PHE A 56 -2.51 0.97 12.81
CA PHE A 56 -1.59 -0.17 13.06
C PHE A 56 -2.31 -1.46 13.42
N SER A 57 -3.49 -1.38 14.02
CA SER A 57 -4.28 -2.54 14.43
C SER A 57 -5.13 -3.15 13.32
N ARG A 58 -5.33 -2.42 12.21
CA ARG A 58 -6.30 -2.78 11.16
C ARG A 58 -5.66 -3.15 9.83
N TRP A 59 -4.46 -2.67 9.55
CA TRP A 59 -3.90 -2.76 8.21
C TRP A 59 -3.43 -4.16 7.83
N GLN A 60 -4.00 -4.69 6.76
CA GLN A 60 -3.50 -5.88 6.08
C GLN A 60 -2.30 -5.56 5.18
N PRO A 61 -1.47 -6.55 4.79
CA PRO A 61 -0.22 -6.31 4.05
C PRO A 61 -0.37 -5.45 2.80
N LYS A 62 -1.41 -5.67 2.00
CA LYS A 62 -1.67 -4.84 0.81
C LYS A 62 -1.83 -3.36 1.17
N ARG A 63 -2.60 -3.06 2.22
CA ARG A 63 -2.83 -1.67 2.66
C ARG A 63 -1.54 -1.01 3.13
N VAL A 64 -0.67 -1.76 3.80
CA VAL A 64 0.68 -1.29 4.16
C VAL A 64 1.47 -0.90 2.92
N PHE A 65 1.53 -1.75 1.89
CA PHE A 65 2.28 -1.41 0.67
C PHE A 65 1.63 -0.29 -0.15
N ASP A 66 0.28 -0.18 -0.18
CA ASP A 66 -0.40 0.99 -0.75
C ASP A 66 0.06 2.28 -0.05
N PHE A 67 0.09 2.26 1.29
CA PHE A 67 0.55 3.39 2.09
C PHE A 67 2.01 3.74 1.78
N LEU A 68 2.89 2.74 1.73
CA LEU A 68 4.30 2.95 1.45
C LEU A 68 4.52 3.55 0.05
N GLU A 69 3.82 3.04 -0.97
CA GLU A 69 3.86 3.57 -2.34
C GLU A 69 3.35 5.01 -2.44
N GLU A 70 2.36 5.34 -1.62
CA GLU A 70 1.80 6.69 -1.56
C GLU A 70 2.78 7.65 -0.88
N ILE A 71 3.26 7.35 0.33
CA ILE A 71 4.14 8.26 1.07
C ILE A 71 5.54 8.37 0.44
N GLU A 72 6.11 7.25 -0.01
CA GLU A 72 7.50 7.07 -0.43
C GLU A 72 7.52 6.22 -1.71
N PRO A 73 7.41 6.82 -2.91
CA PRO A 73 7.32 6.07 -4.17
C PRO A 73 8.51 5.15 -4.48
N THR A 74 9.65 5.32 -3.80
CA THR A 74 10.83 4.46 -3.90
C THR A 74 10.87 3.31 -2.88
N SER A 75 9.96 3.27 -1.90
CA SER A 75 9.91 2.24 -0.85
C SER A 75 9.63 0.82 -1.37
N THR A 76 9.01 0.73 -2.54
CA THR A 76 8.63 -0.53 -3.20
C THR A 76 9.47 -0.83 -4.43
N LYS A 77 10.62 -0.16 -4.57
CA LYS A 77 11.61 -0.44 -5.61
C LYS A 77 12.83 -1.10 -5.00
N ASP A 78 13.43 -2.02 -5.73
CA ASP A 78 14.70 -2.63 -5.35
C ASP A 78 15.85 -1.65 -5.61
N TYR A 79 16.82 -1.59 -4.70
CA TYR A 79 18.03 -0.78 -4.87
C TYR A 79 19.22 -1.32 -4.06
N THR A 80 20.42 -0.88 -4.42
CA THR A 80 21.63 -1.08 -3.62
C THR A 80 21.98 0.24 -2.95
N PHE A 81 22.11 0.25 -1.63
CA PHE A 81 22.53 1.43 -0.88
C PHE A 81 23.98 1.28 -0.47
N ARG A 82 24.78 2.33 -0.72
CA ARG A 82 26.19 2.37 -0.35
C ARG A 82 26.51 3.64 0.43
N ILE A 83 27.25 3.49 1.51
CA ILE A 83 27.91 4.59 2.21
C ILE A 83 29.39 4.48 1.87
N ILE A 84 29.95 5.53 1.28
CA ILE A 84 31.35 5.60 0.85
C ILE A 84 31.97 6.81 1.55
N GLU A 85 33.17 6.63 2.08
CA GLU A 85 33.97 7.72 2.61
C GLU A 85 34.20 8.80 1.55
N GLN A 86 34.06 10.07 1.94
CA GLN A 86 34.48 11.20 1.10
C GLN A 86 35.84 11.68 1.59
N LYS A 87 36.84 11.62 0.70
CA LYS A 87 38.19 12.14 0.98
C LYS A 87 38.20 13.68 0.99
N PRO A 88 39.24 14.32 1.57
CA PRO A 88 39.35 15.79 1.58
C PRO A 88 39.30 16.44 0.19
N ASP A 89 39.76 15.74 -0.85
CA ASP A 89 39.70 16.16 -2.25
C ASP A 89 38.32 15.91 -2.93
N ARG A 90 37.31 15.51 -2.15
CA ARG A 90 35.97 15.10 -2.57
C ARG A 90 35.91 13.82 -3.42
N SER A 91 37.03 13.12 -3.62
CA SER A 91 37.01 11.81 -4.29
C SER A 91 36.42 10.72 -3.38
N LEU A 92 35.93 9.64 -4.01
CA LEU A 92 35.37 8.49 -3.30
C LEU A 92 36.49 7.66 -2.68
N GLY A 93 36.39 7.40 -1.38
CA GLY A 93 37.26 6.52 -0.62
C GLY A 93 36.70 5.11 -0.48
N ASN A 94 36.91 4.51 0.68
CA ASN A 94 36.49 3.14 0.94
C ASN A 94 34.97 3.03 1.11
N THR A 95 34.41 1.90 0.67
CA THR A 95 33.00 1.59 0.95
C THR A 95 32.87 1.18 2.41
N ILE A 96 32.12 1.97 3.18
CA ILE A 96 31.83 1.74 4.60
C ILE A 96 30.65 0.75 4.75
N PHE A 97 29.66 0.88 3.88
CA PHE A 97 28.47 0.03 3.88
C PHE A 97 28.03 -0.26 2.45
N SER A 98 27.58 -1.48 2.18
CA SER A 98 26.86 -1.84 0.96
C SER A 98 25.79 -2.87 1.30
N GLY A 99 24.53 -2.52 1.07
CA GLY A 99 23.39 -3.40 1.30
C GLY A 99 22.49 -3.46 0.07
N ASN A 100 21.79 -4.58 -0.10
CA ASN A 100 20.73 -4.74 -1.09
C ASN A 100 19.37 -4.65 -0.41
N HIS A 101 18.52 -3.78 -0.95
CA HIS A 101 17.13 -3.63 -0.60
C HIS A 101 16.29 -4.39 -1.61
N ARG A 102 15.48 -5.32 -1.11
CA ARG A 102 14.49 -6.06 -1.89
C ARG A 102 13.14 -5.92 -1.20
N THR A 103 12.08 -5.79 -1.99
CA THR A 103 10.76 -5.49 -1.43
C THR A 103 9.61 -6.01 -2.28
N LEU A 104 8.40 -5.96 -1.72
CA LEU A 104 7.16 -6.19 -2.44
C LEU A 104 6.56 -4.86 -2.90
N THR A 105 5.73 -4.94 -3.94
CA THR A 105 4.77 -3.89 -4.32
C THR A 105 3.38 -4.25 -3.80
N SER A 106 2.47 -3.28 -3.76
CA SER A 106 1.06 -3.51 -3.40
C SER A 106 0.41 -4.52 -4.34
N LYS A 107 0.64 -4.38 -5.65
CA LYS A 107 0.10 -5.27 -6.69
C LYS A 107 0.59 -6.71 -6.50
N HIS A 108 1.90 -6.88 -6.27
CA HIS A 108 2.50 -8.20 -6.09
C HIS A 108 2.05 -8.86 -4.79
N THR A 109 2.00 -8.08 -3.70
CA THR A 109 1.48 -8.52 -2.39
C THR A 109 0.05 -9.02 -2.52
N LYS A 110 -0.86 -8.25 -3.14
CA LYS A 110 -2.24 -8.67 -3.38
C LYS A 110 -2.30 -9.99 -4.16
N LYS A 111 -1.51 -10.11 -5.23
CA LYS A 111 -1.49 -11.29 -6.10
C LYS A 111 -1.10 -12.55 -5.32
N ILE A 112 0.04 -12.52 -4.60
CA ILE A 112 0.52 -13.66 -3.83
C ILE A 112 -0.46 -13.97 -2.68
N TYR A 113 -0.85 -12.96 -1.90
CA TYR A 113 -1.69 -13.15 -0.71
C TYR A 113 -3.06 -13.75 -1.06
N ASN A 114 -3.68 -13.29 -2.14
CA ASN A 114 -4.93 -13.85 -2.64
C ASN A 114 -4.74 -15.26 -3.21
N LYS A 115 -3.65 -15.51 -3.94
CA LYS A 115 -3.33 -16.84 -4.46
C LYS A 115 -3.18 -17.85 -3.32
N LEU A 116 -2.39 -17.53 -2.30
CA LEU A 116 -2.23 -18.35 -1.08
C LEU A 116 -3.57 -18.58 -0.38
N GLY A 117 -4.36 -17.51 -0.16
CA GLY A 117 -5.69 -17.61 0.44
C GLY A 117 -6.62 -18.54 -0.35
N SER A 118 -6.54 -18.52 -1.68
CA SER A 118 -7.36 -19.36 -2.53
C SER A 118 -7.13 -20.87 -2.32
N TYR A 119 -5.96 -21.31 -1.84
CA TYR A 119 -5.71 -22.71 -1.50
C TYR A 119 -6.15 -23.08 -0.09
N LEU A 120 -6.41 -22.09 0.77
CA LEU A 120 -6.88 -22.29 2.14
C LEU A 120 -8.40 -22.44 2.20
N HIS A 121 -9.13 -21.83 1.27
CA HIS A 121 -10.59 -21.94 1.20
C HIS A 121 -11.05 -23.32 0.69
N SER A 122 -12.17 -23.79 1.21
CA SER A 122 -12.91 -24.90 0.62
C SER A 122 -13.45 -24.51 -0.76
N PRO A 123 -13.34 -25.37 -1.79
CA PRO A 123 -13.86 -25.06 -3.12
C PRO A 123 -15.38 -24.88 -3.09
N THR A 124 -15.89 -23.93 -3.89
CA THR A 124 -17.34 -23.80 -4.14
C THR A 124 -17.86 -25.01 -4.91
N LEU A 125 -19.19 -25.24 -4.91
CA LEU A 125 -19.81 -26.34 -5.67
C LEU A 125 -19.36 -26.38 -7.13
N SER A 126 -19.27 -25.22 -7.78
CA SER A 126 -18.80 -25.07 -9.16
C SER A 126 -17.31 -25.33 -9.37
N GLN A 127 -16.50 -25.30 -8.31
CA GLN A 127 -15.04 -25.48 -8.37
C GLN A 127 -14.60 -26.90 -7.99
N GLN A 128 -15.48 -27.72 -7.44
CA GLN A 128 -15.15 -29.07 -6.96
C GLN A 128 -14.61 -29.97 -8.08
N SER A 129 -15.21 -29.90 -9.27
CA SER A 129 -14.80 -30.68 -10.45
C SER A 129 -13.37 -30.41 -10.91
N ASP A 130 -12.88 -29.19 -10.72
CA ASP A 130 -11.53 -28.76 -11.14
C ASP A 130 -10.54 -28.63 -9.98
N TYR A 131 -10.96 -28.93 -8.74
CA TYR A 131 -10.11 -28.76 -7.55
C TYR A 131 -8.82 -29.61 -7.62
N TYR A 132 -8.90 -30.82 -8.16
CA TYR A 132 -7.74 -31.69 -8.37
C TYR A 132 -6.63 -31.01 -9.19
N LYS A 133 -6.99 -30.32 -10.28
CA LYS A 133 -6.03 -29.56 -11.12
C LYS A 133 -5.34 -28.46 -10.34
N LYS A 134 -6.05 -27.85 -9.38
CA LYS A 134 -5.51 -26.82 -8.48
C LYS A 134 -4.56 -27.43 -7.45
N SER A 135 -4.90 -28.59 -6.89
CA SER A 135 -4.07 -29.30 -5.91
C SER A 135 -2.72 -29.70 -6.50
N ILE A 136 -2.70 -30.24 -7.73
CA ILE A 136 -1.45 -30.64 -8.41
C ILE A 136 -0.46 -29.47 -8.55
N LYS A 137 -0.97 -28.26 -8.79
CA LYS A 137 -0.13 -27.08 -9.01
C LYS A 137 0.42 -26.49 -7.72
N LEU A 138 -0.18 -26.84 -6.57
CA LEU A 138 0.09 -26.21 -5.28
C LEU A 138 1.57 -26.23 -4.92
N ALA A 139 2.21 -27.40 -4.93
CA ALA A 139 3.63 -27.51 -4.60
C ALA A 139 4.50 -26.60 -5.50
N SER A 140 4.29 -26.64 -6.83
CA SER A 140 5.05 -25.80 -7.76
C SER A 140 4.81 -24.30 -7.54
N ASP A 141 3.58 -23.93 -7.16
CA ASP A 141 3.21 -22.55 -6.92
C ASP A 141 3.81 -22.02 -5.62
N LEU A 142 3.88 -22.87 -4.58
CA LEU A 142 4.53 -22.53 -3.32
C LEU A 142 6.04 -22.38 -3.50
N SER A 143 6.70 -23.28 -4.24
CA SER A 143 8.13 -23.17 -4.52
C SER A 143 8.47 -21.87 -5.26
N LYS A 144 7.63 -21.44 -6.21
CA LYS A 144 7.79 -20.15 -6.89
C LYS A 144 7.65 -18.98 -5.92
N ILE A 145 6.64 -19.01 -5.05
CA ILE A 145 6.45 -17.94 -4.05
C ILE A 145 7.61 -17.90 -3.05
N VAL A 146 8.13 -19.05 -2.62
CA VAL A 146 9.34 -19.12 -1.77
C VAL A 146 10.52 -18.47 -2.48
N ALA A 147 10.77 -18.81 -3.75
CA ALA A 147 11.86 -18.21 -4.52
C ALA A 147 11.71 -16.69 -4.69
N GLU A 148 10.47 -16.19 -4.81
CA GLU A 148 10.19 -14.75 -4.86
C GLU A 148 10.39 -14.05 -3.51
N LEU A 149 10.03 -14.69 -2.38
CA LEU A 149 10.12 -14.10 -1.04
C LEU A 149 11.50 -14.24 -0.40
N ALA A 150 12.26 -15.28 -0.71
CA ALA A 150 13.60 -15.51 -0.16
C ALA A 150 14.53 -14.29 -0.24
N PRO A 151 14.75 -13.66 -1.42
CA PRO A 151 15.64 -12.50 -1.50
C PRO A 151 15.13 -11.28 -0.71
N ILE A 152 13.83 -11.18 -0.46
CA ILE A 152 13.21 -10.11 0.34
C ILE A 152 13.44 -10.36 1.83
N VAL A 153 13.31 -11.61 2.27
CA VAL A 153 13.56 -12.04 3.65
C VAL A 153 15.05 -11.97 4.01
N GLU A 154 15.92 -12.22 3.04
CA GLU A 154 17.38 -12.10 3.16
C GLU A 154 17.89 -10.66 3.00
N SER A 155 17.05 -9.73 2.55
CA SER A 155 17.40 -8.32 2.39
C SER A 155 18.06 -7.79 3.68
N SER A 156 19.22 -7.17 3.51
CA SER A 156 20.13 -6.84 4.62
C SER A 156 19.71 -5.59 5.38
N PHE A 157 18.87 -4.75 4.78
CA PHE A 157 18.41 -3.50 5.36
C PHE A 157 17.12 -3.02 4.69
N ASP A 158 16.43 -2.13 5.39
CA ASP A 158 15.38 -1.25 4.89
C ASP A 158 15.80 0.20 5.18
N THR A 159 15.29 1.17 4.42
CA THR A 159 15.52 2.59 4.72
C THR A 159 14.24 3.41 4.68
N ASN A 160 14.28 4.53 5.40
CA ASN A 160 13.24 5.54 5.40
C ASN A 160 13.91 6.93 5.37
N ILE A 161 14.65 7.22 4.29
CA ILE A 161 15.47 8.44 4.14
C ILE A 161 14.79 9.41 3.18
N GLY A 162 14.82 10.71 3.49
CA GLY A 162 14.38 11.77 2.59
C GLY A 162 13.77 12.95 3.31
N LYS A 163 13.41 13.99 2.55
CA LYS A 163 12.62 15.12 3.07
C LYS A 163 11.14 14.77 3.05
N ILE A 164 10.43 15.17 4.10
CA ILE A 164 8.98 14.98 4.26
C ILE A 164 8.33 16.36 4.27
N VAL A 165 7.21 16.46 3.59
CA VAL A 165 6.25 17.54 3.77
C VAL A 165 5.01 16.98 4.47
N SER A 166 4.34 17.82 5.24
CA SER A 166 3.07 17.48 5.86
C SER A 166 2.11 18.65 5.82
N PHE A 167 0.82 18.33 5.74
CA PHE A 167 -0.27 19.30 5.87
C PHE A 167 -1.44 18.67 6.62
N GLU A 168 -2.34 19.50 7.14
CA GLU A 168 -3.52 19.05 7.87
C GLU A 168 -4.65 18.69 6.91
N CYS A 169 -5.28 17.52 7.08
CA CYS A 169 -6.42 17.14 6.27
C CYS A 169 -7.68 17.95 6.65
N GLU A 170 -8.11 18.85 5.77
CA GLU A 170 -9.35 19.64 5.89
C GLU A 170 -10.62 18.86 6.28
N SER A 171 -10.73 17.57 5.95
CA SER A 171 -11.91 16.78 6.34
C SER A 171 -11.82 16.11 7.71
N CYS A 172 -10.62 15.84 8.25
CA CYS A 172 -10.51 15.03 9.48
C CYS A 172 -9.47 15.53 10.50
N GLY A 173 -8.69 16.55 10.17
CA GLY A 173 -7.65 17.14 11.03
C GLY A 173 -6.36 16.31 11.15
N ASP A 174 -6.32 15.08 10.63
CA ASP A 174 -5.10 14.27 10.70
C ASP A 174 -4.03 14.83 9.73
N ALA A 175 -2.77 14.75 10.16
CA ALA A 175 -1.64 15.10 9.31
C ALA A 175 -1.48 14.10 8.14
N VAL A 176 -1.33 14.64 6.94
CA VAL A 176 -0.99 13.88 5.73
C VAL A 176 0.50 14.08 5.47
N TYR A 177 1.23 12.97 5.35
CA TYR A 177 2.68 12.97 5.13
C TYR A 177 3.02 12.49 3.73
N HIS A 178 3.99 13.14 3.08
CA HIS A 178 4.51 12.69 1.80
C HIS A 178 5.96 13.08 1.60
N ARG A 179 6.68 12.31 0.79
CA ARG A 179 8.03 12.66 0.36
C ARG A 179 8.01 13.72 -0.71
N THR A 180 8.89 14.72 -0.57
CA THR A 180 8.93 15.88 -1.48
C THR A 180 9.23 15.47 -2.92
N TYR A 181 10.11 14.48 -3.14
CA TYR A 181 10.45 14.01 -4.50
C TYR A 181 9.33 13.18 -5.15
N GLY A 182 8.28 12.80 -4.39
CA GLY A 182 7.12 12.08 -4.91
C GLY A 182 5.95 12.99 -5.28
N LEU A 183 6.14 14.31 -5.21
CA LEU A 183 5.11 15.32 -5.41
C LEU A 183 5.44 16.16 -6.65
N ASP A 184 4.67 15.93 -7.71
CA ASP A 184 4.68 16.73 -8.94
C ASP A 184 3.34 17.47 -9.08
N VAL A 185 3.33 18.61 -9.77
CA VAL A 185 2.06 19.32 -10.07
C VAL A 185 1.09 18.38 -10.79
N GLY A 186 -0.16 18.35 -10.33
CA GLY A 186 -1.22 17.44 -10.79
C GLY A 186 -1.23 16.07 -10.11
N LYS A 187 -0.24 15.74 -9.28
CA LYS A 187 -0.22 14.50 -8.50
C LYS A 187 -1.37 14.52 -7.49
N HIS A 188 -2.08 13.39 -7.41
CA HIS A 188 -3.09 13.19 -6.38
C HIS A 188 -2.47 12.58 -5.12
N VAL A 189 -2.85 13.11 -3.97
CA VAL A 189 -2.48 12.64 -2.63
C VAL A 189 -3.75 12.35 -1.84
N ARG A 190 -3.74 11.33 -0.98
CA ARG A 190 -4.89 10.93 -0.19
C ARG A 190 -4.61 11.09 1.30
N CYS A 191 -5.63 11.49 2.05
CA CYS A 191 -5.64 11.26 3.49
C CYS A 191 -5.66 9.75 3.76
N LEU A 192 -4.68 9.25 4.50
CA LEU A 192 -4.48 7.81 4.70
C LEU A 192 -5.31 7.22 5.85
N LYS A 193 -6.00 8.05 6.63
CA LYS A 193 -6.99 7.61 7.61
C LYS A 193 -8.12 6.86 6.88
N SER A 194 -8.36 5.62 7.27
CA SER A 194 -9.22 4.67 6.54
C SER A 194 -10.67 5.18 6.36
N GLU A 195 -11.16 5.97 7.32
CA GLU A 195 -12.53 6.51 7.32
C GLU A 195 -12.66 7.86 6.60
N CYS A 196 -11.54 8.55 6.34
CA CYS A 196 -11.54 9.87 5.71
C CYS A 196 -11.31 9.76 4.19
N GLY A 197 -10.11 9.30 3.81
CA GLY A 197 -9.72 9.14 2.42
C GLY A 197 -9.63 10.43 1.59
N MET A 198 -9.88 11.64 2.10
CA MET A 198 -9.94 12.87 1.31
C MET A 198 -8.80 13.00 0.28
N LEU A 199 -9.14 13.35 -0.97
CA LEU A 199 -8.18 13.52 -2.06
C LEU A 199 -7.76 14.98 -2.19
N TYR A 200 -6.49 15.18 -2.47
CA TYR A 200 -5.85 16.46 -2.76
C TYR A 200 -5.11 16.37 -4.07
N VAL A 201 -4.98 17.48 -4.78
CA VAL A 201 -4.10 17.65 -5.93
C VAL A 201 -2.99 18.61 -5.57
N VAL A 202 -1.77 18.30 -6.01
CA VAL A 202 -0.62 19.21 -5.90
C VAL A 202 -0.77 20.31 -6.95
N ASN A 203 -0.98 21.55 -6.52
CA ASN A 203 -1.15 22.67 -7.44
C ASN A 203 0.17 23.37 -7.77
N GLU A 204 1.08 23.42 -6.80
CA GLU A 204 2.32 24.17 -6.94
C GLU A 204 3.45 23.52 -6.12
N VAL A 205 4.65 23.53 -6.70
CA VAL A 205 5.88 23.06 -6.06
C VAL A 205 6.96 24.14 -6.25
N ARG A 206 7.31 24.85 -5.17
CA ARG A 206 8.36 25.89 -5.14
C ARG A 206 9.44 25.50 -4.14
N GLY A 207 10.41 24.68 -4.58
CA GLY A 207 11.48 24.20 -3.72
C GLY A 207 10.94 23.31 -2.58
N THR A 208 10.82 23.85 -1.36
CA THR A 208 10.25 23.14 -0.20
C THR A 208 8.80 23.51 0.09
N GLU A 209 8.27 24.55 -0.54
CA GLU A 209 6.87 24.94 -0.39
C GLU A 209 6.03 24.17 -1.42
N ILE A 210 5.03 23.44 -0.94
CA ILE A 210 4.13 22.65 -1.78
C ILE A 210 2.70 23.01 -1.40
N SER A 211 1.91 23.39 -2.39
CA SER A 211 0.49 23.72 -2.21
C SER A 211 -0.39 22.54 -2.60
N PHE A 212 -1.36 22.23 -1.74
CA PHE A 212 -2.33 21.17 -1.91
C PHE A 212 -3.73 21.77 -1.96
N GLU A 213 -4.55 21.36 -2.92
CA GLU A 213 -5.96 21.74 -2.98
C GLU A 213 -6.85 20.50 -2.91
N PRO A 214 -7.93 20.52 -2.12
CA PRO A 214 -8.84 19.38 -2.03
C PRO A 214 -9.60 19.16 -3.34
N VAL A 215 -9.71 17.89 -3.75
CA VAL A 215 -10.49 17.51 -4.93
C VAL A 215 -11.97 17.41 -4.55
N GLN A 216 -12.71 18.48 -4.85
CA GLN A 216 -14.12 18.64 -4.51
C GLN A 216 -14.95 19.08 -5.72
N ALA A 217 -16.21 18.66 -5.78
CA ALA A 217 -17.17 19.24 -6.70
C ALA A 217 -17.85 20.44 -6.03
N LYS A 218 -17.88 21.56 -6.76
CA LYS A 218 -18.59 22.76 -6.38
C LYS A 218 -20.08 22.61 -6.67
N ILE A 219 -20.92 22.81 -5.66
CA ILE A 219 -22.39 22.71 -5.77
C ILE A 219 -23.00 24.09 -5.50
N PRO A 220 -23.48 24.80 -6.53
CA PRO A 220 -24.22 26.04 -6.33
C PRO A 220 -25.58 25.73 -5.69
N CYS A 221 -25.93 26.47 -4.65
CA CYS A 221 -27.22 26.37 -3.96
C CYS A 221 -28.15 27.51 -4.41
N ASP A 222 -29.45 27.26 -4.45
CA ASP A 222 -30.47 28.26 -4.84
C ASP A 222 -30.47 29.50 -3.95
N CYS A 223 -29.98 29.40 -2.71
CA CYS A 223 -29.85 30.52 -1.78
C CYS A 223 -28.63 31.42 -2.05
N GLY A 224 -27.90 31.20 -3.16
CA GLY A 224 -26.69 31.93 -3.52
C GLY A 224 -25.41 31.44 -2.83
N HIS A 225 -25.51 30.54 -1.86
CA HIS A 225 -24.34 29.91 -1.25
C HIS A 225 -23.74 28.87 -2.20
N THR A 226 -22.44 28.61 -2.04
CA THR A 226 -21.77 27.47 -2.64
C THR A 226 -21.43 26.48 -1.54
N THR A 227 -21.73 25.21 -1.78
CA THR A 227 -21.24 24.10 -0.96
C THR A 227 -20.33 23.18 -1.78
N PHE A 228 -19.63 22.28 -1.12
CA PHE A 228 -18.67 21.39 -1.74
C PHE A 228 -18.90 19.97 -1.28
N ILE A 229 -18.69 19.02 -2.19
CA ILE A 229 -18.67 17.59 -1.85
C ILE A 229 -17.32 17.01 -2.27
N ASN A 230 -16.67 16.32 -1.33
CA ASN A 230 -15.43 15.60 -1.62
C ASN A 230 -15.68 14.55 -2.70
N TYR A 231 -14.75 14.42 -3.65
CA TYR A 231 -14.90 13.47 -4.75
C TYR A 231 -15.14 12.02 -4.29
N GLN A 232 -14.59 11.61 -3.15
CA GLN A 232 -14.84 10.27 -2.60
C GLN A 232 -16.24 10.05 -2.03
N LYS A 233 -16.93 11.13 -1.67
CA LYS A 233 -18.31 11.11 -1.16
C LYS A 233 -19.35 11.27 -2.27
N LEU A 234 -18.92 11.60 -3.50
CA LEU A 234 -19.75 11.56 -4.71
C LEU A 234 -20.04 10.10 -5.11
N LYS A 235 -20.95 9.47 -4.38
CA LYS A 235 -21.57 8.20 -4.75
C LYS A 235 -23.00 8.47 -5.22
N ASP A 236 -23.58 7.59 -6.01
CA ASP A 236 -24.99 7.67 -6.37
C ASP A 236 -25.82 6.73 -5.47
N PRO A 237 -26.81 7.23 -4.71
CA PRO A 237 -27.10 8.65 -4.44
C PRO A 237 -26.15 9.24 -3.38
N SER A 238 -25.90 10.55 -3.48
CA SER A 238 -25.25 11.34 -2.42
C SER A 238 -26.04 12.60 -2.15
N HIS A 239 -25.83 13.21 -1.00
CA HIS A 239 -26.49 14.45 -0.62
C HIS A 239 -25.49 15.44 -0.04
N VAL A 240 -25.79 16.73 -0.20
CA VAL A 240 -25.03 17.81 0.43
C VAL A 240 -25.95 18.76 1.17
N ASN A 241 -25.54 19.14 2.38
CA ASN A 241 -26.24 20.12 3.18
C ASN A 241 -25.71 21.51 2.84
N CYS A 242 -26.61 22.41 2.48
CA CYS A 242 -26.30 23.82 2.32
C CYS A 242 -26.36 24.53 3.69
N PRO A 243 -25.53 25.55 3.94
CA PRO A 243 -25.62 26.37 5.15
C PRO A 243 -27.01 26.98 5.43
N CYS A 244 -27.87 27.13 4.41
CA CYS A 244 -29.25 27.59 4.59
C CYS A 244 -30.22 26.51 5.12
N GLY A 245 -29.73 25.29 5.38
CA GLY A 245 -30.53 24.16 5.87
C GLY A 245 -31.17 23.29 4.79
N LYS A 246 -31.10 23.69 3.51
CA LYS A 246 -31.56 22.84 2.39
C LYS A 246 -30.61 21.68 2.15
N ILE A 247 -31.17 20.54 1.75
CA ILE A 247 -30.45 19.33 1.36
C ILE A 247 -30.58 19.17 -0.16
N TYR A 248 -29.46 18.96 -0.85
CA TYR A 248 -29.43 18.74 -2.30
C TYR A 248 -29.02 17.30 -2.58
N ASP A 249 -29.86 16.57 -3.31
CA ASP A 249 -29.54 15.23 -3.80
C ASP A 249 -28.70 15.32 -5.08
N ILE A 250 -27.61 14.59 -5.09
CA ILE A 250 -26.70 14.47 -6.23
C ILE A 250 -26.94 13.10 -6.85
N LYS A 251 -27.45 13.11 -8.08
CA LYS A 251 -27.72 11.90 -8.88
C LYS A 251 -26.80 11.86 -10.08
N GLN A 252 -26.22 10.69 -10.33
CA GLN A 252 -25.42 10.48 -11.53
C GLN A 252 -26.35 10.29 -12.73
N GLN A 253 -26.16 11.09 -13.79
CA GLN A 253 -26.89 10.91 -15.05
C GLN A 253 -25.91 10.45 -16.14
N TRP A 254 -26.28 9.41 -16.87
CA TRP A 254 -25.55 8.95 -18.04
C TRP A 254 -26.01 9.73 -19.26
N VAL A 255 -25.08 10.40 -19.93
CA VAL A 255 -25.33 11.11 -21.18
C VAL A 255 -24.56 10.40 -22.28
N TYR A 256 -25.23 10.03 -23.37
CA TYR A 256 -24.59 9.50 -24.58
C TYR A 256 -24.65 10.55 -25.68
N GLY A 257 -23.60 10.62 -26.50
CA GLY A 257 -23.53 11.53 -27.65
C GLY A 257 -22.78 10.86 -28.79
N GLU A 258 -23.25 11.09 -30.02
CA GLU A 258 -22.56 10.61 -31.22
C GLU A 258 -21.32 11.49 -31.46
N ARG A 259 -20.19 10.84 -31.75
CA ARG A 259 -18.91 11.51 -31.94
C ARG A 259 -18.84 12.01 -33.39
N THR A 260 -19.25 13.26 -33.65
CA THR A 260 -19.07 13.93 -34.94
C THR A 260 -17.63 14.38 -35.15
#